data_AF-A0A177QN73-F1
#
_entry.id   AF-A0A177QN73-F1
#
_cell.length_a   1.000
_cell.length_b   1.000
_cell.length_c   1.000
_cell.angle_alpha   90.00
_cell.angle_beta   90.00
_cell.angle_gamma   90.00
#
_symmetry.space_group_name_H-M   'P 1'
#
loop_
_entity.id
_entity.type
_entity.pdbx_description
1 polymer ?
#
loop_
_entity_poly.entity_id
_entity_poly.type
_entity_poly.pdbx_seq_one_letter_code
_entity_poly.pdbx_strand_id
1 'polypeptide(L)'
;MFHFRLPVLGACLLSAFISFGVQAEETTTTTTTVVEKHAIITPAPKAVCTSVAGHWEGSIWIDTHNVCKYENRTEGAAWIADYWSCTTANADGSCVSWTLVPGHWVKTLE
;
A
#
# COMPACT_ATOMS: atom_id res chain seq x y z
N MET A 1 -66.30 -20.16 62.44
CA MET A 1 -65.14 -20.32 63.35
C MET A 1 -63.97 -19.64 62.67
N PHE A 2 -63.61 -18.45 63.16
CA PHE A 2 -62.55 -17.62 62.59
C PHE A 2 -61.18 -18.17 62.99
N HIS A 3 -60.29 -18.36 62.02
CA HIS A 3 -58.86 -18.34 62.29
C HIS A 3 -58.17 -17.39 61.31
N PHE A 4 -57.87 -16.22 61.86
CA PHE A 4 -57.09 -15.13 61.33
C PHE A 4 -55.61 -15.48 61.52
N ARG A 5 -54.80 -15.51 60.44
CA ARG A 5 -53.34 -15.32 60.47
C ARG A 5 -52.82 -14.78 59.14
N LEU A 6 -52.60 -13.46 59.08
CA LEU A 6 -51.40 -12.87 58.47
C LEU A 6 -50.23 -13.13 59.44
N PRO A 7 -48.93 -13.14 59.05
CA PRO A 7 -48.32 -12.03 58.31
C PRO A 7 -47.10 -12.40 57.42
N VAL A 8 -46.43 -11.35 56.95
CA VAL A 8 -44.97 -11.22 56.73
C VAL A 8 -44.50 -11.14 55.28
N LEU A 9 -44.19 -9.89 54.91
CA LEU A 9 -42.99 -9.39 54.23
C LEU A 9 -42.25 -10.31 53.26
N GLY A 10 -41.92 -9.78 52.09
CA GLY A 10 -40.76 -10.27 51.37
C GLY A 10 -40.56 -9.71 49.97
N ALA A 11 -40.07 -8.46 49.91
CA ALA A 11 -39.21 -7.90 48.86
C ALA A 11 -39.36 -8.39 47.40
N CYS A 12 -39.86 -7.49 46.54
CA CYS A 12 -39.61 -7.52 45.10
C CYS A 12 -38.09 -7.53 44.82
N LEU A 13 -37.55 -8.67 44.39
CA LEU A 13 -36.23 -8.76 43.79
C LEU A 13 -36.32 -8.31 42.32
N LEU A 14 -36.12 -7.01 42.08
CA LEU A 14 -35.77 -6.51 40.74
C LEU A 14 -34.32 -6.92 40.46
N SER A 15 -34.15 -7.98 39.68
CA SER A 15 -32.85 -8.39 39.14
C SER A 15 -32.44 -7.40 38.05
N ALA A 16 -31.63 -6.40 38.41
CA ALA A 16 -30.97 -5.53 37.46
C ALA A 16 -29.86 -6.33 36.74
N PHE A 17 -30.14 -6.80 35.53
CA PHE A 17 -29.11 -7.32 34.63
C PHE A 17 -28.28 -6.16 34.12
N ILE A 18 -27.11 -5.93 34.71
CA ILE A 18 -26.09 -5.04 34.17
C ILE A 18 -25.38 -5.81 33.06
N SER A 19 -25.77 -5.56 31.81
CA SER A 19 -25.03 -6.03 30.65
C SER A 19 -23.68 -5.33 30.62
N PHE A 20 -22.61 -6.04 30.96
CA PHE A 20 -21.25 -5.61 30.64
C PHE A 20 -21.09 -5.67 29.12
N GLY A 21 -21.32 -4.55 28.45
CA GLY A 21 -20.86 -4.36 27.09
C GLY A 21 -19.34 -4.30 27.10
N VAL A 22 -18.68 -5.44 26.87
CA VAL A 22 -17.29 -5.46 26.45
C VAL A 22 -17.25 -4.79 25.08
N GLN A 23 -16.86 -3.52 25.04
CA GLN A 23 -16.47 -2.88 23.80
C GLN A 23 -15.12 -3.49 23.43
N ALA A 24 -15.14 -4.38 22.43
CA ALA A 24 -13.93 -4.75 21.73
C ALA A 24 -13.43 -3.47 21.05
N GLU A 25 -12.39 -2.88 21.62
CA GLU A 25 -11.66 -1.79 20.98
C GLU A 25 -10.98 -2.39 19.75
N GLU A 26 -11.55 -2.15 18.57
CA GLU A 26 -10.90 -2.44 17.30
C GLU A 26 -9.64 -1.59 17.23
N THR A 27 -8.52 -2.21 17.64
CA THR A 27 -7.19 -1.66 17.47
C THR A 27 -6.93 -1.60 15.97
N THR A 28 -7.27 -0.45 15.38
CA THR A 28 -6.93 -0.13 14.00
C THR A 28 -5.42 -0.01 13.95
N THR A 29 -4.78 -1.11 13.57
CA THR A 29 -3.34 -1.15 13.34
C THR A 29 -3.12 -0.37 12.06
N THR A 30 -2.84 0.92 12.17
CA THR A 30 -2.34 1.73 11.07
C THR A 30 -0.95 1.20 10.74
N THR A 31 -0.88 0.25 9.80
CA THR A 31 0.38 -0.17 9.18
C THR A 31 0.89 1.01 8.38
N THR A 32 1.70 1.86 9.00
CA THR A 32 2.51 2.85 8.29
C THR A 32 3.56 2.07 7.51
N THR A 33 3.24 1.67 6.27
CA THR A 33 4.26 1.25 5.30
C THR A 33 5.16 2.44 5.07
N VAL A 34 6.27 2.50 5.79
CA VAL A 34 7.39 3.39 5.48
C VAL A 34 7.90 2.91 4.13
N VAL A 35 7.39 3.52 3.06
CA VAL A 35 7.94 3.35 1.72
C VAL A 35 9.34 3.95 1.80
N GLU A 36 10.35 3.09 1.89
CA GLU A 36 11.74 3.49 1.85
C GLU A 36 11.95 4.27 0.56
N LYS A 37 12.11 5.60 0.69
CA LYS A 37 12.35 6.49 -0.43
C LYS A 37 13.74 6.17 -0.97
N HIS A 38 13.80 5.22 -1.90
CA HIS A 38 14.98 4.96 -2.69
C HIS A 38 15.33 6.26 -3.42
N ALA A 39 16.52 6.79 -3.15
CA ALA A 39 16.98 8.00 -3.81
C ALA A 39 17.17 7.67 -5.29
N ILE A 40 16.39 8.30 -6.16
CA ILE A 40 16.59 8.22 -7.61
C ILE A 40 17.94 8.88 -7.90
N ILE A 41 18.98 8.09 -8.09
CA ILE A 41 20.30 8.60 -8.45
C ILE A 41 20.32 8.80 -9.96
N THR A 42 19.93 10.00 -10.40
CA THR A 42 20.15 10.42 -11.78
C THR A 42 21.61 10.85 -11.93
N PRO A 43 22.38 10.29 -12.88
CA PRO A 43 23.77 10.68 -13.09
C PRO A 43 23.91 12.19 -13.37
N ALA A 44 24.86 12.87 -12.74
CA ALA A 44 25.31 14.19 -13.22
C ALA A 44 26.06 14.03 -14.56
N PRO A 45 26.37 15.05 -15.38
CA PRO A 45 25.87 16.43 -15.37
C PRO A 45 24.46 16.53 -15.99
N LYS A 46 23.96 17.77 -16.22
CA LYS A 46 22.61 18.05 -16.75
C LYS A 46 22.23 17.13 -17.91
N ALA A 47 21.16 16.37 -17.71
CA ALA A 47 20.56 15.49 -18.70
C ALA A 47 19.24 16.06 -19.19
N VAL A 48 18.84 15.71 -20.41
CA VAL A 48 17.49 16.00 -20.91
C VAL A 48 16.60 14.82 -20.53
N CYS A 49 15.78 15.00 -19.50
CA CYS A 49 14.89 13.97 -19.00
C CYS A 49 13.47 14.11 -19.57
N THR A 50 12.88 12.97 -19.92
CA THR A 50 11.48 12.87 -20.36
C THR A 50 10.79 11.82 -19.50
N SER A 51 9.54 12.10 -19.12
CA SER A 51 8.71 11.10 -18.45
C SER A 51 8.05 10.21 -19.49
N VAL A 52 8.16 8.90 -19.28
CA VAL A 52 7.50 7.86 -20.07
C VAL A 52 6.30 7.42 -19.27
N ALA A 53 5.11 7.60 -19.85
CA ALA A 53 3.87 7.16 -19.22
C ALA A 53 3.86 5.63 -19.06
N GLY A 54 3.14 5.16 -18.04
CA GLY A 54 2.97 3.73 -17.82
C GLY A 54 2.39 3.03 -19.05
N HIS A 55 2.93 1.87 -19.39
CA HIS A 55 2.59 1.12 -20.60
C HIS A 55 2.82 -0.38 -20.42
N TRP A 56 2.26 -1.16 -21.34
CA TRP A 56 2.53 -2.59 -21.44
C TRP A 56 3.75 -2.83 -22.32
N GLU A 57 4.71 -3.58 -21.79
CA GLU A 57 5.81 -4.18 -22.54
C GLU A 57 5.64 -5.71 -22.51
N GLY A 58 5.13 -6.27 -23.61
CA GLY A 58 4.70 -7.66 -23.63
C GLY A 58 3.59 -7.93 -22.60
N SER A 59 3.86 -8.82 -21.64
CA SER A 59 2.94 -9.16 -20.54
C SER A 59 3.25 -8.45 -19.23
N ILE A 60 4.16 -7.46 -19.24
CA ILE A 60 4.59 -6.71 -18.05
C ILE A 60 4.04 -5.29 -18.16
N TRP A 61 3.38 -4.81 -17.11
CA TRP A 61 3.01 -3.40 -17.03
C TRP A 61 4.14 -2.62 -16.38
N ILE A 62 4.67 -1.63 -17.06
CA ILE A 62 5.71 -0.74 -16.55
C ILE A 62 5.02 0.53 -16.08
N ASP A 63 5.25 0.94 -14.83
CA ASP A 63 4.73 2.20 -14.32
C ASP A 63 5.49 3.40 -14.90
N THR A 64 4.92 4.58 -14.71
CA THR A 64 5.48 5.84 -15.17
C THR A 64 6.89 6.03 -14.61
N HIS A 65 7.84 6.34 -15.50
CA HIS A 65 9.24 6.51 -15.12
C HIS A 65 9.90 7.61 -15.95
N ASN A 66 11.15 7.92 -15.63
CA ASN A 66 11.91 8.95 -16.34
C ASN A 66 13.07 8.33 -17.10
N VAL A 67 13.28 8.82 -18.31
CA VAL A 67 14.45 8.49 -19.13
C VAL A 67 15.22 9.77 -19.39
N CYS A 68 16.49 9.79 -18.99
CA CYS A 68 17.37 10.94 -19.10
C CYS A 68 18.42 10.68 -20.19
N LYS A 69 18.40 11.48 -21.25
CA LYS A 69 19.39 11.40 -22.34
C LYS A 69 20.66 12.13 -21.94
N TYR A 70 21.80 11.52 -22.26
CA TYR A 70 23.12 12.11 -22.03
C TYR A 70 23.90 12.14 -23.33
N GLU A 71 24.58 13.25 -23.57
CA GLU A 71 25.53 13.37 -24.66
C GLU A 71 26.93 13.00 -24.19
N ASN A 72 27.69 12.30 -25.05
CA ASN A 72 29.11 12.03 -24.86
C ASN A 72 29.47 11.25 -23.57
N ARG A 73 28.58 10.34 -23.15
CA ARG A 73 28.81 9.43 -22.01
C ARG A 73 29.35 8.08 -22.48
N THR A 74 30.31 7.51 -21.75
CA THR A 74 30.85 6.18 -22.05
C THR A 74 29.95 5.07 -21.51
N GLU A 75 29.18 5.38 -20.47
CA GLU A 75 28.27 4.45 -19.79
C GLU A 75 27.07 4.09 -20.66
N GLY A 76 26.52 5.04 -21.42
CA GLY A 76 25.40 4.80 -22.34
C GLY A 76 24.82 6.09 -22.92
N ALA A 77 23.83 5.94 -23.80
CA ALA A 77 23.10 7.05 -24.41
C ALA A 77 22.06 7.66 -23.47
N ALA A 78 21.50 6.85 -22.55
CA ALA A 78 20.53 7.32 -21.58
C ALA A 78 20.57 6.53 -20.28
N TRP A 79 20.09 7.17 -19.23
CA TRP A 79 19.79 6.56 -17.94
C TRP A 79 18.28 6.39 -17.83
N ILE A 80 17.83 5.15 -17.61
CA ILE A 80 16.46 4.86 -17.21
C ILE A 80 16.44 4.91 -15.69
N ALA A 81 15.64 5.80 -15.11
CA ALA A 81 15.47 5.88 -13.66
C ALA A 81 14.77 4.64 -13.13
N ASP A 82 14.93 4.36 -11.83
CA ASP A 82 14.21 3.28 -11.15
C ASP A 82 12.72 3.35 -11.45
N TYR A 83 12.12 2.19 -11.70
CA TYR A 83 10.69 2.10 -12.01
C TYR A 83 10.07 0.83 -11.48
N TRP A 84 8.76 0.87 -11.23
CA TRP A 84 8.00 -0.30 -10.84
C TRP A 84 7.50 -1.05 -12.07
N SER A 85 7.66 -2.36 -12.07
CA SER A 85 7.12 -3.26 -13.08
C SER A 85 6.16 -4.24 -12.43
N CYS A 86 5.03 -4.47 -13.08
CA CYS A 86 4.06 -5.46 -12.69
C CYS A 86 4.29 -6.73 -13.49
N THR A 87 4.81 -7.76 -12.82
CA THR A 87 5.14 -9.05 -13.45
C THR A 87 3.97 -10.03 -13.41
N THR A 88 2.95 -9.76 -12.60
CA THR A 88 1.75 -10.58 -12.49
C THR A 88 0.54 -9.68 -12.25
N ALA A 89 -0.47 -9.81 -13.10
CA ALA A 89 -1.73 -9.10 -13.00
C ALA A 89 -2.90 -10.09 -12.87
N ASN A 90 -3.94 -9.66 -12.15
CA ASN A 90 -5.22 -10.35 -12.10
C ASN A 90 -5.97 -10.20 -13.43
N ALA A 91 -7.04 -10.99 -13.59
CA ALA A 91 -7.91 -10.93 -14.77
C ALA A 91 -8.64 -9.57 -14.93
N ASP A 92 -8.77 -8.79 -13.86
CA ASP A 92 -9.34 -7.44 -13.86
C ASP A 92 -8.31 -6.35 -14.22
N GLY A 93 -7.05 -6.73 -14.49
CA GLY A 93 -5.96 -5.82 -14.81
C GLY A 93 -5.25 -5.22 -13.59
N SER A 94 -5.67 -5.55 -12.36
CA SER A 94 -4.98 -5.11 -11.15
C SER A 94 -3.64 -5.83 -10.99
N CYS A 95 -2.59 -5.09 -10.64
CA CYS A 95 -1.30 -5.70 -10.39
C CYS A 95 -1.26 -6.40 -9.02
N VAL A 96 -0.79 -7.64 -8.98
CA VAL A 96 -0.61 -8.39 -7.74
C VAL A 96 0.84 -8.52 -7.31
N SER A 97 1.79 -8.35 -8.23
CA SER A 97 3.21 -8.43 -7.93
C SER A 97 3.97 -7.29 -8.60
N TRP A 98 4.43 -6.35 -7.78
CA TRP A 98 5.28 -5.25 -8.19
C TRP A 98 6.74 -5.58 -7.90
N THR A 99 7.60 -5.40 -8.91
CA THR A 99 9.05 -5.53 -8.80
C THR A 99 9.68 -4.18 -9.12
N LEU A 100 10.52 -3.68 -8.21
CA LEU A 100 11.32 -2.48 -8.45
C LEU A 100 12.48 -2.85 -9.38
N VAL A 101 12.51 -2.22 -10.55
CA VAL A 101 13.63 -2.32 -11.48
C VAL A 101 14.61 -1.19 -11.15
N PRO A 102 15.87 -1.50 -10.79
CA PRO A 102 16.85 -0.48 -10.52
C PRO A 102 17.23 0.25 -11.81
N GLY A 103 17.52 1.54 -11.66
CA GLY A 103 17.93 2.41 -12.74
C GLY A 103 19.23 1.93 -13.35
N HIS A 104 19.33 2.10 -14.67
CA HIS A 104 20.42 1.54 -15.44
C HIS A 104 20.70 2.36 -16.70
N TRP A 105 21.92 2.20 -17.21
CA TRP A 105 22.34 2.76 -18.48
C TRP A 105 21.83 1.90 -19.63
N VAL A 106 21.27 2.55 -20.64
CA VAL A 106 20.97 1.94 -21.93
C VAL A 106 21.92 2.48 -22.99
N LYS A 107 22.36 1.58 -23.88
CA LYS A 107 23.33 1.92 -24.95
C LYS A 107 22.66 2.64 -26.12
N THR A 108 21.37 2.39 -26.35
CA THR A 108 20.56 2.98 -27.41
C THR A 108 19.18 3.34 -26.87
N LEU A 109 18.56 4.34 -27.49
CA LEU A 109 17.14 4.64 -27.35
C LEU A 109 16.55 4.33 -28.71
N GLU A 110 15.74 3.27 -28.80
CA GLU A 110 15.00 2.95 -30.02
C GLU A 110 13.83 3.93 -30.24
#